data_AF-A0A1C0Y5N1-F1
#
_entry.id   AF-A0A1C0Y5N1-F1
#
_cell.length_a   1.000
_cell.length_b   1.000
_cell.length_c   1.000
_cell.angle_alpha   90.00
_cell.angle_beta   90.00
_cell.angle_gamma   90.00
#
_symmetry.space_group_name_H-M   'P 1'
#
loop_
_entity.id
_entity.type
_entity.pdbx_description
1 polymer ?
#
loop_
_entity_poly.entity_id
_entity_poly.type
_entity_poly.pdbx_seq_one_letter_code
_entity_poly.pdbx_strand_id
1 'polypeptide(L)' 'MKVNLFRDGEEIATINGTDIVCDDNKLRECLFAIVNNYETSSFPSHLNKEDLLFDSIKGFASMNAIDVERA' A
#
# COMPACT_ATOMS: atom_id res chain seq x y z
N MET A 1 -4.85 7.90 4.75
CA MET A 1 -4.73 7.46 3.33
C MET A 1 -5.59 6.22 3.04
N LYS A 2 -6.35 6.22 1.93
CA LYS A 2 -7.01 5.04 1.36
C LYS A 2 -6.41 4.72 -0.02
N VAL A 3 -6.09 3.44 -0.27
CA VAL A 3 -5.49 2.97 -1.53
C VAL A 3 -6.19 1.70 -1.99
N ASN A 4 -6.59 1.66 -3.25
CA ASN A 4 -7.21 0.52 -3.88
C ASN A 4 -6.24 -0.07 -4.91
N LEU A 5 -6.08 -1.39 -4.89
CA LEU A 5 -5.15 -2.12 -5.75
C LEU A 5 -5.95 -3.01 -6.71
N PHE A 6 -5.58 -2.98 -7.98
CA PHE A 6 -6.29 -3.67 -9.04
C PHE A 6 -5.37 -4.58 -9.83
N ARG A 7 -5.87 -5.74 -10.23
CA ARG A 7 -5.21 -6.62 -11.18
C ARG A 7 -6.23 -7.04 -12.23
N ASP A 8 -5.86 -6.88 -13.50
CA ASP A 8 -6.74 -7.17 -14.64
C ASP A 8 -8.10 -6.43 -14.56
N GLY A 9 -8.12 -5.24 -13.94
CA GLY A 9 -9.31 -4.41 -13.75
C GLY A 9 -10.19 -4.78 -12.54
N GLU A 10 -9.85 -5.83 -11.80
CA GLU A 10 -10.56 -6.24 -10.58
C GLU A 10 -9.84 -5.73 -9.33
N GLU A 11 -10.60 -5.24 -8.34
CA GLU A 11 -10.03 -4.84 -7.05
C GLU A 11 -9.61 -6.10 -6.28
N ILE A 12 -8.33 -6.18 -5.95
CA ILE A 12 -7.73 -7.32 -5.24
C ILE A 12 -7.30 -7.00 -3.81
N ALA A 13 -7.16 -5.70 -3.49
CA ALA A 13 -6.88 -5.26 -2.14
C ALA A 13 -7.32 -3.80 -1.92
N THR A 14 -7.70 -3.50 -0.68
CA THR A 14 -7.89 -2.14 -0.18
C THR A 14 -7.03 -1.94 1.06
N ILE A 15 -6.29 -0.82 1.11
CA ILE A 15 -5.52 -0.35 2.27
C ILE A 15 -6.20 0.90 2.82
N ASN A 16 -6.54 0.88 4.11
CA ASN A 16 -7.14 2.01 4.80
C ASN A 16 -6.39 2.28 6.12
N GLY A 17 -5.39 3.15 6.07
CA GLY A 17 -4.41 3.27 7.16
C GLY A 17 -3.65 1.96 7.35
N THR A 18 -3.75 1.35 8.54
CA THR A 18 -3.14 0.04 8.87
C THR A 18 -4.01 -1.16 8.52
N ASP A 19 -5.29 -0.93 8.21
CA ASP A 19 -6.21 -2.00 7.85
C ASP A 19 -6.03 -2.40 6.39
N ILE A 20 -5.92 -3.70 6.11
CA ILE A 20 -5.66 -4.24 4.78
C ILE A 20 -6.63 -5.39 4.52
N VAL A 21 -7.54 -5.14 3.59
CA VAL A 21 -8.50 -6.13 3.09
C VAL A 21 -7.93 -6.69 1.79
N CYS A 22 -7.59 -7.98 1.78
CA CYS A 22 -7.04 -8.67 0.61
C CYS A 22 -7.20 -10.19 0.79
N ASP A 23 -7.75 -10.87 -0.21
CA ASP A 23 -8.02 -12.32 -0.16
C ASP A 23 -6.73 -13.16 -0.35
N ASP A 24 -5.74 -12.62 -1.07
CA ASP A 24 -4.44 -13.25 -1.22
C ASP A 24 -3.59 -13.00 0.05
N ASN A 25 -3.41 -14.05 0.85
CA ASN A 25 -2.64 -13.99 2.10
C ASN A 25 -1.21 -13.48 1.91
N LYS A 26 -0.53 -13.89 0.84
CA LYS A 26 0.87 -13.50 0.60
C LYS A 26 0.95 -12.02 0.24
N LEU A 27 0.04 -11.56 -0.62
CA LEU A 27 -0.07 -10.15 -0.97
C LEU A 27 -0.41 -9.32 0.27
N ARG A 28 -1.39 -9.75 1.05
CA ARG A 28 -1.80 -9.10 2.31
C ARG A 28 -0.63 -8.94 3.27
N GLU A 29 0.17 -9.99 3.47
CA GLU A 29 1.34 -9.95 4.34
C GLU A 29 2.42 -8.98 3.82
N CYS A 30 2.65 -8.93 2.51
CA CYS A 30 3.59 -7.98 1.91
C CYS A 30 3.13 -6.53 2.11
N LEU A 31 1.86 -6.25 1.81
CA LEU A 31 1.29 -4.91 1.99
C LEU A 31 1.30 -4.51 3.47
N PHE A 32 0.98 -5.44 4.37
CA PHE A 32 1.04 -5.20 5.81
C PHE A 32 2.45 -4.87 6.28
N ALA A 33 3.46 -5.59 5.80
CA ALA A 33 4.85 -5.31 6.14
C ALA A 33 5.28 -3.90 5.70
N ILE A 34 4.88 -3.47 4.49
CA ILE A 34 5.16 -2.12 3.98
C ILE A 34 4.48 -1.07 4.87
N VAL A 35 3.17 -1.19 5.07
CA VAL A 35 2.39 -0.22 5.86
C VAL A 35 2.91 -0.15 7.30
N ASN A 36 3.11 -1.29 7.94
CA ASN A 36 3.58 -1.35 9.32
C ASN A 36 5.01 -0.81 9.48
N ASN A 37 5.90 -1.03 8.51
CA ASN A 37 7.24 -0.44 8.53
C ASN A 37 7.16 1.10 8.52
N TYR A 38 6.29 1.67 7.68
CA TYR A 38 6.08 3.12 7.65
C TYR A 38 5.41 3.64 8.92
N GLU A 39 4.46 2.91 9.48
CA GLU A 39 3.77 3.35 10.71
C GLU A 39 4.68 3.37 11.93
N THR A 40 5.64 2.45 11.99
CA THR A 40 6.60 2.35 13.10
C THR A 40 7.89 3.16 12.89
N SER A 41 8.09 3.70 11.68
CA SER A 41 9.27 4.51 11.35
C SER A 41 9.12 5.97 11.75
N SER A 42 10.24 6.59 12.16
CA SER A 42 10.32 8.04 12.39
C SER A 42 10.79 8.74 11.11
N PHE A 43 10.07 9.77 10.69
CA PHE A 43 10.40 10.57 9.51
C PHE A 43 10.67 12.03 9.89
N PRO A 44 11.59 12.73 9.20
CA PRO A 44 11.72 14.18 9.31
C PRO A 44 10.41 14.92 9.02
N SER A 45 10.13 16.01 9.75
CA SER A 45 8.86 16.76 9.66
C SER A 45 8.59 17.43 8.33
N HIS A 46 9.61 17.61 7.49
CA HIS A 46 9.47 18.18 6.15
C HIS A 46 9.06 17.15 5.08
N LEU A 47 9.00 15.85 5.44
CA LEU A 47 8.55 14.79 4.55
C LEU A 47 7.07 14.50 4.78
N ASN A 48 6.33 14.28 3.69
CA ASN A 48 4.97 13.78 3.77
C ASN A 48 4.98 12.24 3.85
N LYS A 49 4.74 11.71 5.05
CA LYS A 49 4.70 10.27 5.31
C LYS A 49 3.68 9.53 4.43
N GLU A 50 2.52 10.13 4.16
CA GLU A 50 1.48 9.48 3.35
C GLU A 50 1.90 9.35 1.88
N ASP A 51 2.56 10.36 1.32
CA ASP A 51 3.04 10.33 -0.07
C ASP A 51 4.17 9.30 -0.23
N LEU A 52 5.10 9.26 0.72
CA LEU A 52 6.17 8.25 0.71
C LEU A 52 5.65 6.83 0.85
N LEU A 53 4.61 6.61 1.67
CA LEU A 53 3.96 5.31 1.79
C LEU A 53 3.26 4.94 0.48
N PHE A 54 2.53 5.88 -0.12
CA PHE A 54 1.88 5.68 -1.42
C PHE A 54 2.89 5.32 -2.52
N ASP A 55 4.02 6.01 -2.59
CA ASP A 55 5.09 5.72 -3.55
C ASP A 55 5.69 4.32 -3.35
N SER A 56 5.87 3.89 -2.10
CA SER A 56 6.31 2.52 -1.79
C SER A 56 5.30 1.45 -2.21
N ILE A 57 4.01 1.69 -1.96
CA ILE A 57 2.93 0.79 -2.41
C ILE A 57 2.92 0.73 -3.94
N LYS A 58 3.03 1.88 -4.62
CA LYS A 58 3.09 1.98 -6.09
C LYS A 58 4.31 1.26 -6.65
N GLY A 59 5.48 1.43 -6.02
CA GLY A 59 6.71 0.72 -6.39
C GLY A 59 6.55 -0.79 -6.29
N PHE A 60 6.06 -1.29 -5.15
CA PHE A 60 5.74 -2.70 -4.96
C PHE A 60 4.71 -3.21 -6.00
N ALA A 61 3.61 -2.49 -6.20
CA ALA A 61 2.54 -2.87 -7.11
C ALA A 61 3.01 -2.95 -8.57
N SER A 62 3.82 -1.98 -9.01
CA SER A 62 4.37 -1.95 -10.38
C SER A 62 5.21 -3.19 -10.72
N MET A 63 5.98 -3.71 -9.77
CA MET A 63 6.77 -4.93 -9.95
C MET A 63 5.92 -6.20 -10.04
N ASN A 64 4.66 -6.13 -9.59
CA ASN A 64 3.73 -7.25 -9.53
C ASN A 64 2.57 -7.12 -10.54
N ALA A 65 2.68 -6.19 -11.50
CA ALA A 65 1.63 -5.87 -12.47
C ALA A 65 0.27 -5.57 -11.80
N ILE A 66 0.31 -4.78 -10.74
CA ILE A 66 -0.86 -4.32 -9.99
C ILE A 66 -0.99 -2.81 -10.21
N ASP A 67 -2.18 -2.37 -10.61
CA ASP A 67 -2.54 -0.96 -10.71
C ASP A 67 -2.95 -0.42 -9.33
N VAL A 68 -2.73 0.88 -9.11
CA VAL A 68 -2.96 1.51 -7.81
C VAL A 68 -3.73 2.80 -7.99
N GLU A 69 -4.82 2.97 -7.24
CA GLU A 69 -5.63 4.18 -7.17
C GLU A 69 -5.64 4.73 -5.73
N ARG A 70 -5.48 6.04 -5.59
CA ARG A 70 -5.59 6.73 -4.29
C ARG A 70 -6.98 7.35 -4.18
N ALA A 71 -7.72 6.99 -3.15
CA ALA A 71 -9.11 7.41 -2.90
C ALA A 71 -9.22 8.38 -1.72
#